data_AF-A0A1Q3GVN3-F1
#
_entry.id   AF-A0A1Q3GVN3-F1
#
_cell.length_a   1.000
_cell.length_b   1.000
_cell.length_c   1.000
_cell.angle_alpha   90.00
_cell.angle_beta   90.00
_cell.angle_gamma   90.00
#
_symmetry.space_group_name_H-M   'P 1'
#
loop_
_entity.id
_entity.type
_entity.pdbx_description
1 polymer ?
#
loop_
_entity_poly.entity_id
_entity_poly.type
_entity_poly.pdbx_seq_one_letter_code
_entity_poly.pdbx_strand_id
1 'polypeptide(L)'
;MNNLEQKSQTLWAKFSRQNQDRFWPYYEELLDNAKARQVRETKIQVFNPSPPPQISNTPPTTIYYSSNGRKKLNPFPYLFSGLIFLFFLVHILDQSGSSLHESSVIVDQDHFQEIALRDRVKWQEDWLKTQLTSTQLDDYRRFMHQTELPRSKAIPKFIKQNNLVDWSQSPINIHSKIEDDKVYLLFKAGEKSILYGKYKGKYQRVTKIGDKYGVLDGEETYEKYGYNTPRIRPLSKVYQASLELAFNQHKVVHKKDGYYIVDSFTQKAEKVVKGGEQAFSIRLVIKKIKG
;
A
#
# COMPACT_ATOMS: atom_id res chain seq x y z
N MET A 1 12.59 -0.40 -28.67
CA MET A 1 12.16 0.96 -28.23
C MET A 1 11.76 1.92 -29.37
N ASN A 2 12.04 1.69 -30.65
CA ASN A 2 11.91 2.75 -31.69
C ASN A 2 10.54 2.97 -32.37
N ASN A 3 9.47 2.24 -32.03
CA ASN A 3 8.22 2.28 -32.82
C ASN A 3 7.23 3.37 -32.37
N LEU A 4 7.17 3.69 -31.07
CA LEU A 4 6.16 4.61 -30.53
C LEU A 4 6.55 6.08 -30.73
N GLU A 5 7.82 6.40 -30.53
CA GLU A 5 8.36 7.75 -30.75
C GLU A 5 8.22 8.16 -32.22
N GLN A 6 8.60 7.28 -33.16
CA GLN A 6 8.44 7.51 -34.60
C GLN A 6 6.97 7.69 -35.01
N LYS A 7 6.05 6.91 -34.42
CA LYS A 7 4.59 7.07 -34.63
C LYS A 7 4.06 8.39 -34.09
N SER A 8 4.52 8.81 -32.91
CA SER A 8 4.13 10.09 -32.31
C SER A 8 4.62 11.28 -33.14
N GLN A 9 5.87 11.25 -33.60
CA GLN A 9 6.45 12.28 -34.46
C GLN A 9 5.72 12.36 -35.80
N THR A 10 5.37 11.21 -36.40
CA THR A 10 4.61 11.15 -37.65
C THR A 10 3.19 11.69 -37.50
N LEU A 11 2.53 11.41 -36.36
CA LEU A 11 1.19 11.92 -36.07
C LEU A 11 1.21 13.45 -35.90
N TRP A 12 2.16 13.96 -35.11
CA TRP A 12 2.35 15.40 -34.91
C TRP A 12 2.71 16.14 -36.20
N ALA A 13 3.54 15.54 -37.06
CA ALA A 13 3.89 16.12 -38.37
C ALA A 13 2.68 16.26 -39.32
N LYS A 14 1.61 15.49 -39.08
CA LYS A 14 0.36 15.53 -39.86
C LYS A 14 -0.72 16.39 -39.23
N PHE A 15 -0.47 17.00 -38.07
CA PHE A 15 -1.47 17.83 -37.39
C PHE A 15 -1.81 19.09 -38.21
N SER A 16 -3.09 19.33 -38.44
CA SER A 16 -3.61 20.57 -39.00
C SER A 16 -4.97 20.91 -38.39
N ARG A 17 -5.39 22.18 -38.47
CA ARG A 17 -6.72 22.58 -37.97
C ARG A 17 -7.89 21.83 -38.65
N GLN A 18 -7.67 21.29 -39.85
CA GLN A 18 -8.70 20.59 -40.62
C GLN A 18 -8.86 19.12 -40.21
N ASN A 19 -7.92 18.55 -39.46
CA ASN A 19 -7.95 17.15 -39.04
C ASN A 19 -7.94 16.95 -37.52
N GLN A 20 -8.17 18.03 -36.76
CA GLN A 20 -8.20 18.03 -35.30
C GLN A 20 -9.15 16.97 -34.72
N ASP A 21 -10.34 16.82 -35.29
CA ASP A 21 -11.35 15.88 -34.82
C ASP A 21 -10.95 14.40 -35.00
N ARG A 22 -10.05 14.13 -35.96
CA ARG A 22 -9.46 12.79 -36.15
C ARG A 22 -8.15 12.64 -35.39
N PHE A 23 -7.42 13.73 -35.16
CA PHE A 23 -6.12 13.73 -34.49
C PHE A 23 -6.22 13.28 -33.04
N TRP A 24 -7.15 13.84 -32.26
CA TRP A 24 -7.22 13.57 -30.82
C TRP A 24 -7.54 12.11 -30.48
N PRO A 25 -8.50 11.43 -31.14
CA PRO A 25 -8.74 10.00 -30.90
C PRO A 25 -7.50 9.13 -31.16
N TYR A 26 -6.77 9.39 -32.25
CA TYR A 26 -5.54 8.63 -32.56
C TYR A 26 -4.40 8.93 -31.58
N TYR A 27 -4.31 10.16 -31.09
CA TYR A 27 -3.34 10.54 -30.07
C TYR A 27 -3.64 9.88 -28.72
N GLU A 28 -4.91 9.85 -28.31
CA GLU A 28 -5.37 9.15 -27.10
C GLU A 28 -5.11 7.64 -27.20
N GLU A 29 -5.38 7.02 -28.35
CA GLU A 29 -5.08 5.60 -28.59
C GLU A 29 -3.56 5.31 -28.51
N LEU A 30 -2.71 6.19 -29.02
CA LEU A 30 -1.26 6.06 -28.89
C LEU A 30 -0.80 6.22 -27.42
N LEU A 31 -1.39 7.14 -26.66
CA LEU A 31 -1.11 7.32 -25.25
C LEU A 31 -1.55 6.12 -24.41
N ASP A 32 -2.72 5.57 -24.68
CA ASP A 32 -3.22 4.39 -23.98
C ASP A 32 -2.41 3.14 -24.32
N ASN A 33 -1.97 2.99 -25.58
CA ASN A 33 -1.01 1.96 -25.97
C ASN A 33 0.36 2.16 -25.33
N ALA A 34 0.84 3.40 -25.17
CA ALA A 34 2.09 3.71 -24.50
C ALA A 34 2.00 3.36 -23.01
N LYS A 35 0.91 3.72 -22.33
CA LYS A 35 0.64 3.36 -20.94
C LYS A 35 0.53 1.85 -20.76
N ALA A 36 -0.17 1.16 -21.67
CA ALA A 36 -0.27 -0.29 -21.66
C ALA A 36 1.08 -0.99 -21.89
N ARG A 37 1.95 -0.42 -22.73
CA ARG A 37 3.33 -0.90 -22.92
C ARG A 37 4.21 -0.60 -21.72
N GLN A 38 4.10 0.57 -21.10
CA GLN A 38 4.82 0.92 -19.89
C GLN A 38 4.48 -0.06 -18.75
N VAL A 39 3.21 -0.43 -18.59
CA VAL A 39 2.77 -1.46 -17.64
C VAL A 39 3.35 -2.85 -17.96
N ARG A 40 3.54 -3.19 -19.24
CA ARG A 40 4.18 -4.45 -19.67
C ARG A 40 5.70 -4.44 -19.54
N GLU A 41 6.37 -3.32 -19.80
CA GLU A 41 7.82 -3.18 -19.69
C GLU A 41 8.28 -3.07 -18.22
N THR A 42 7.48 -2.50 -17.32
CA THR A 42 7.73 -2.61 -15.86
C THR A 42 7.53 -4.02 -15.29
N LYS A 43 6.99 -4.97 -16.08
CA LYS A 43 6.86 -6.38 -15.69
C LYS A 43 7.91 -7.30 -16.32
N ILE A 44 8.90 -6.75 -17.06
CA ILE A 44 10.06 -7.51 -17.54
C ILE A 44 11.31 -6.61 -17.46
N GLN A 45 11.77 -6.32 -16.24
CA GLN A 45 13.19 -6.47 -15.95
C GLN A 45 13.34 -7.86 -15.34
N VAL A 46 13.36 -8.86 -16.21
CA VAL A 46 13.95 -10.15 -15.87
C VAL A 46 15.40 -9.85 -15.58
N PHE A 47 15.74 -9.91 -14.30
CA PHE A 47 17.10 -10.18 -13.86
C PHE A 47 17.55 -11.39 -14.68
N ASN A 48 18.48 -11.20 -15.60
CA ASN A 48 19.20 -12.31 -16.19
C ASN A 48 20.09 -12.81 -15.05
N PRO A 49 19.84 -13.96 -14.40
CA PRO A 49 20.80 -14.45 -13.44
C PRO A 49 22.04 -14.80 -14.24
N SER A 50 23.13 -14.06 -14.01
CA SER A 50 24.45 -14.56 -14.36
C SER A 50 24.56 -16.00 -13.87
N PRO A 51 25.09 -16.93 -14.67
CA PRO A 51 25.22 -18.32 -14.25
C PRO A 51 25.96 -18.37 -12.91
N PRO A 52 25.63 -19.35 -12.04
CA PRO A 52 26.22 -19.41 -10.70
C PRO A 52 27.74 -19.38 -10.81
N PRO A 53 28.43 -18.66 -9.90
CA PRO A 53 29.89 -18.65 -9.90
C PRO A 53 30.38 -20.09 -9.79
N GLN A 54 31.08 -20.56 -10.82
CA GLN A 54 31.82 -21.80 -10.73
C GLN A 54 32.83 -21.65 -9.59
N ILE A 55 32.80 -22.61 -8.68
CA ILE A 55 33.77 -22.76 -7.61
C ILE A 55 35.14 -22.93 -8.29
N SER A 56 35.90 -21.84 -8.34
CA SER A 56 37.32 -21.89 -8.64
C SER A 56 38.01 -22.53 -7.43
N ASN A 57 38.37 -23.81 -7.58
CA ASN A 57 39.31 -24.47 -6.71
C ASN A 57 40.67 -23.76 -6.82
N THR A 58 40.91 -22.79 -5.94
CA THR A 58 42.25 -22.28 -5.66
C THR A 58 42.67 -22.75 -4.28
N PRO A 59 43.82 -23.44 -4.16
CA PRO A 59 44.31 -23.91 -2.87
C PRO A 59 44.67 -22.71 -1.98
N PRO A 60 44.44 -22.80 -0.65
CA PRO A 60 44.75 -21.69 0.25
C PRO A 60 46.26 -21.46 0.31
N THR A 61 46.66 -20.22 0.04
CA THR A 61 48.04 -19.77 0.21
C THR A 61 48.37 -19.69 1.70
N THR A 62 49.35 -20.50 2.10
CA THR A 62 49.96 -20.53 3.42
C THR A 62 50.57 -19.18 3.76
N ILE A 63 50.13 -18.53 4.85
CA ILE A 63 50.85 -17.42 5.48
C ILE A 63 51.37 -17.92 6.83
N TYR A 64 52.69 -18.09 6.91
CA TYR A 64 53.43 -18.34 8.15
C TYR A 64 53.72 -17.01 8.84
N TYR A 65 53.39 -16.91 10.14
CA TYR A 65 54.14 -16.07 11.08
C TYR A 65 54.39 -16.83 12.39
N SER A 66 55.67 -17.05 12.64
CA SER A 66 56.39 -17.38 13.89
C SER A 66 56.14 -16.30 14.98
N SER A 67 56.21 -16.48 16.31
CA SER A 67 56.57 -17.56 17.23
C SER A 67 56.08 -17.25 18.66
N ASN A 68 55.98 -18.30 19.47
CA ASN A 68 56.28 -18.42 20.91
C ASN A 68 55.49 -17.65 21.99
N GLY A 69 54.88 -18.43 22.89
CA GLY A 69 54.50 -18.00 24.24
C GLY A 69 53.64 -19.00 24.99
N ARG A 70 54.22 -20.11 25.47
CA ARG A 70 53.54 -21.14 26.29
C ARG A 70 52.96 -20.56 27.59
N LYS A 71 51.67 -20.81 27.85
CA LYS A 71 51.16 -21.10 29.21
C LYS A 71 50.08 -22.20 29.12
N LYS A 72 50.35 -23.32 29.81
CA LYS A 72 49.47 -24.49 29.91
C LYS A 72 48.21 -24.12 30.69
N LEU A 73 47.03 -24.32 30.11
CA LEU A 73 45.76 -24.38 30.83
C LEU A 73 45.10 -25.73 30.51
N ASN A 74 44.72 -26.48 31.55
CA ASN A 74 44.15 -27.82 31.46
C ASN A 74 42.82 -27.81 30.68
N PRO A 75 42.58 -28.71 29.70
CA PRO A 75 41.45 -28.62 28.78
C PRO A 75 40.14 -29.24 29.32
N PHE A 76 40.14 -29.81 30.51
CA PHE A 76 39.00 -30.58 31.02
C PHE A 76 37.71 -29.77 31.31
N PRO A 77 37.71 -28.51 31.79
CA PRO A 77 36.46 -27.80 32.05
C PRO A 77 35.78 -27.24 30.79
N TYR A 78 36.52 -27.10 29.68
CA TYR A 78 36.00 -26.51 28.43
C TYR A 78 35.28 -27.51 27.53
N LEU A 79 35.60 -28.80 27.66
CA LEU A 79 34.87 -29.86 26.96
C LEU A 79 33.47 -30.06 27.55
N PHE A 80 33.31 -29.90 28.88
CA PHE A 80 32.01 -29.96 29.53
C PHE A 80 31.18 -28.68 29.30
N SER A 81 31.78 -27.49 29.30
CA SER A 81 31.05 -26.26 28.98
C SER A 81 30.59 -26.20 27.52
N GLY A 82 31.39 -26.72 26.58
CA GLY A 82 31.03 -26.80 25.16
C GLY A 82 29.87 -27.76 24.90
N LEU A 83 29.84 -28.92 25.56
CA LEU A 83 28.75 -29.89 25.46
C LEU A 83 27.46 -29.38 26.12
N ILE A 84 27.53 -28.70 27.27
CA ILE A 84 26.37 -28.10 27.93
C ILE A 84 25.81 -26.95 27.09
N PHE A 85 26.67 -26.14 26.46
CA PHE A 85 26.23 -25.08 25.55
C PHE A 85 25.56 -25.67 24.30
N LEU A 86 26.08 -26.77 23.74
CA LEU A 86 25.44 -27.51 22.64
C LEU A 86 24.09 -28.11 23.04
N PHE A 87 23.96 -28.68 24.24
CA PHE A 87 22.68 -29.17 24.75
C PHE A 87 21.68 -28.03 24.97
N PHE A 88 22.11 -26.88 25.49
CA PHE A 88 21.25 -25.69 25.61
C PHE A 88 20.84 -25.13 24.23
N LEU A 89 21.73 -25.17 23.23
CA LEU A 89 21.44 -24.69 21.88
C LEU A 89 20.48 -25.64 21.13
N VAL A 90 20.64 -26.95 21.32
CA VAL A 90 19.69 -27.97 20.83
C VAL A 90 18.36 -27.84 21.56
N HIS A 91 18.33 -27.60 22.88
CA HIS A 91 17.06 -27.47 23.61
C HIS A 91 16.31 -26.15 23.30
N ILE A 92 17.03 -25.06 23.02
CA ILE A 92 16.44 -23.81 22.52
C ILE A 92 15.90 -24.00 21.10
N LEU A 93 16.60 -24.75 20.23
CA LEU A 93 16.11 -25.09 18.89
C LEU A 93 14.89 -26.02 18.95
N ASP A 94 14.88 -27.01 19.86
CA ASP A 94 13.80 -28.00 20.00
C ASP A 94 12.54 -27.41 20.69
N GLN A 95 12.71 -26.47 21.63
CA GLN A 95 11.57 -25.70 22.20
C GLN A 95 11.07 -24.56 21.30
N SER A 96 11.85 -24.16 20.28
CA SER A 96 11.38 -23.23 19.24
C SER A 96 10.78 -23.95 18.01
N GLY A 97 10.82 -25.29 17.99
CA GLY A 97 10.43 -26.14 16.86
C GLY A 97 8.98 -26.61 16.83
N SER A 98 8.08 -26.11 17.68
CA SER A 98 6.67 -26.53 17.67
C SER A 98 5.67 -25.40 17.86
N SER A 99 5.71 -24.39 16.97
CA SER A 99 4.49 -23.70 16.52
C SER A 99 4.66 -22.90 15.21
N LEU A 100 5.66 -23.20 14.39
CA LEU A 100 5.72 -22.71 13.01
C LEU A 100 5.03 -23.70 12.07
N HIS A 101 3.72 -23.85 12.22
CA HIS A 101 2.89 -23.80 11.03
C HIS A 101 2.63 -22.33 10.74
N GLU A 102 3.69 -21.66 10.28
CA GLU A 102 3.54 -20.54 9.38
C GLU A 102 2.82 -21.12 8.16
N SER A 103 1.50 -20.92 8.11
CA SER A 103 0.83 -20.71 6.84
C SER A 103 1.43 -19.45 6.26
N SER A 104 2.64 -19.56 5.72
CA SER A 104 3.12 -18.67 4.70
C SER A 104 2.20 -18.93 3.51
N VAL A 105 1.07 -18.22 3.52
CA VAL A 105 0.52 -17.76 2.26
C VAL A 105 1.63 -16.89 1.70
N ILE A 106 2.51 -17.53 0.93
CA ILE A 106 3.31 -16.87 -0.08
C ILE A 106 2.22 -16.27 -0.96
N VAL A 107 1.93 -15.00 -0.66
CA VAL A 107 1.10 -14.17 -1.49
C VAL A 107 1.92 -13.97 -2.74
N ASP A 108 1.73 -14.91 -3.66
CA ASP A 108 2.34 -14.90 -4.96
C ASP A 108 1.94 -13.57 -5.61
N GLN A 109 2.93 -12.75 -5.93
CA GLN A 109 2.74 -11.36 -6.33
C GLN A 109 1.90 -11.24 -7.62
N ASP A 110 1.82 -12.34 -8.38
CA ASP A 110 0.94 -12.53 -9.54
C ASP A 110 -0.47 -13.03 -9.19
N HIS A 111 -0.65 -13.82 -8.13
CA HIS A 111 -1.97 -14.20 -7.63
C HIS A 111 -2.68 -13.03 -6.92
N PHE A 112 -1.91 -12.06 -6.39
CA PHE A 112 -2.41 -10.79 -5.90
C PHE A 112 -2.99 -9.91 -7.02
N GLN A 113 -2.52 -9.98 -8.26
CA GLN A 113 -3.07 -9.11 -9.32
C GLN A 113 -4.48 -9.54 -9.77
N GLU A 114 -4.78 -10.83 -9.72
CA GLU A 114 -6.08 -11.36 -10.17
C GLU A 114 -7.10 -11.48 -9.03
N ILE A 115 -6.68 -11.90 -7.83
CA ILE A 115 -7.54 -11.90 -6.63
C ILE A 115 -7.75 -10.49 -6.08
N ALA A 116 -6.73 -9.63 -6.06
CA ALA A 116 -6.94 -8.24 -5.65
C ALA A 116 -7.79 -7.46 -6.66
N LEU A 117 -8.02 -7.94 -7.89
CA LEU A 117 -8.94 -7.25 -8.81
C LEU A 117 -10.40 -7.41 -8.33
N ARG A 118 -10.80 -8.62 -7.90
CA ARG A 118 -12.15 -8.86 -7.32
C ARG A 118 -12.30 -8.13 -5.98
N ASP A 119 -11.28 -8.13 -5.14
CA ASP A 119 -11.29 -7.38 -3.88
C ASP A 119 -11.25 -5.87 -4.09
N ARG A 120 -10.56 -5.38 -5.13
CA ARG A 120 -10.51 -3.95 -5.46
C ARG A 120 -11.82 -3.41 -5.99
N VAL A 121 -12.55 -4.19 -6.80
CA VAL A 121 -13.89 -3.82 -7.25
C VAL A 121 -14.84 -3.73 -6.06
N LYS A 122 -14.80 -4.72 -5.15
CA LYS A 122 -15.58 -4.70 -3.92
C LYS A 122 -15.19 -3.53 -3.02
N TRP A 123 -13.89 -3.28 -2.84
CA TRP A 123 -13.37 -2.14 -2.10
C TRP A 123 -13.87 -0.80 -2.65
N GLN A 124 -13.80 -0.61 -3.97
CA GLN A 124 -14.32 0.58 -4.64
C GLN A 124 -15.84 0.71 -4.46
N GLU A 125 -16.57 -0.40 -4.56
CA GLU A 125 -18.02 -0.45 -4.34
C GLU A 125 -18.39 -0.07 -2.90
N ASP A 126 -17.70 -0.63 -1.91
CA ASP A 126 -17.92 -0.34 -0.48
C ASP A 126 -17.62 1.13 -0.19
N TRP A 127 -16.51 1.66 -0.73
CA TRP A 127 -16.19 3.09 -0.64
C TRP A 127 -17.26 3.97 -1.26
N LEU A 128 -17.70 3.64 -2.48
CA LEU A 128 -18.75 4.39 -3.17
C LEU A 128 -20.01 4.44 -2.29
N LYS A 129 -20.49 3.29 -1.81
CA LYS A 129 -21.72 3.20 -0.99
C LYS A 129 -21.66 4.05 0.26
N THR A 130 -20.50 4.18 0.91
CA THR A 130 -20.35 5.04 2.11
C THR A 130 -20.49 6.54 1.83
N GLN A 131 -20.46 6.95 0.55
CA GLN A 131 -20.47 8.36 0.14
C GLN A 131 -21.77 8.80 -0.51
N LEU A 132 -22.58 7.84 -0.96
CA LEU A 132 -23.85 8.14 -1.60
C LEU A 132 -24.89 8.56 -0.56
N THR A 133 -25.67 9.57 -0.90
CA THR A 133 -26.94 9.84 -0.22
C THR A 133 -27.93 8.69 -0.45
N SER A 134 -29.00 8.60 0.35
CA SER A 134 -30.02 7.57 0.17
C SER A 134 -30.56 7.53 -1.26
N THR A 135 -30.88 8.69 -1.85
CA THR A 135 -31.37 8.80 -3.23
C THR A 135 -30.34 8.31 -4.24
N GLN A 136 -29.08 8.73 -4.11
CA GLN A 136 -28.02 8.27 -5.02
C GLN A 136 -27.71 6.78 -4.87
N LEU A 137 -27.92 6.20 -3.69
CA LEU A 137 -27.76 4.76 -3.46
C LEU A 137 -28.84 3.96 -4.19
N ASP A 138 -30.07 4.47 -4.23
CA ASP A 138 -31.15 3.86 -5.01
C ASP A 138 -30.92 4.02 -6.52
N ASP A 139 -30.43 5.18 -6.96
CA ASP A 139 -29.97 5.39 -8.34
C ASP A 139 -28.87 4.41 -8.73
N TYR A 140 -27.89 4.21 -7.84
CA TYR A 140 -26.82 3.24 -8.01
C TYR A 140 -27.38 1.81 -8.14
N ARG A 141 -28.28 1.39 -7.25
CA ARG A 141 -28.90 0.05 -7.32
C ARG A 141 -29.64 -0.14 -8.64
N ARG A 142 -30.46 0.83 -9.07
CA ARG A 142 -31.17 0.78 -10.35
C ARG A 142 -30.20 0.68 -11.52
N PHE A 143 -29.16 1.51 -11.54
CA PHE A 143 -28.10 1.47 -12.55
C PHE A 143 -27.43 0.09 -12.62
N MET A 144 -27.08 -0.49 -11.48
CA MET A 144 -26.43 -1.81 -11.41
C MET A 144 -27.35 -2.96 -11.85
N HIS A 145 -28.67 -2.83 -11.68
CA HIS A 145 -29.63 -3.81 -12.18
C HIS A 145 -29.86 -3.72 -13.69
N GLN A 146 -29.76 -2.52 -14.26
CA GLN A 146 -30.04 -2.27 -15.68
C GLN A 146 -28.80 -2.41 -16.57
N THR A 147 -27.60 -2.27 -16.01
CA THR A 147 -26.37 -2.28 -16.80
C THR A 147 -25.92 -3.71 -17.14
N GLU A 148 -25.60 -3.93 -18.41
CA GLU A 148 -24.95 -5.16 -18.88
C GLU A 148 -23.44 -5.17 -18.63
N LEU A 149 -22.87 -4.04 -18.14
CA LEU A 149 -21.45 -3.93 -17.91
C LEU A 149 -21.02 -4.74 -16.69
N PRO A 150 -19.83 -5.39 -16.72
CA PRO A 150 -19.27 -5.98 -15.52
C PRO A 150 -19.01 -4.90 -14.46
N ARG A 151 -19.10 -5.26 -13.17
CA ARG A 151 -18.97 -4.32 -12.04
C ARG A 151 -17.73 -3.43 -12.13
N SER A 152 -16.60 -3.99 -12.57
CA SER A 152 -15.32 -3.28 -12.76
C SER A 152 -15.38 -2.12 -13.77
N LYS A 153 -16.35 -2.12 -14.68
CA LYS A 153 -16.62 -1.02 -15.63
C LYS A 153 -17.85 -0.20 -15.25
N ALA A 154 -18.86 -0.85 -14.68
CA ALA A 154 -20.10 -0.22 -14.26
C ALA A 154 -19.86 0.81 -13.14
N ILE A 155 -19.08 0.47 -12.11
CA ILE A 155 -18.83 1.35 -10.96
C ILE A 155 -18.10 2.63 -11.39
N PRO A 156 -16.97 2.59 -12.12
CA PRO A 156 -16.33 3.81 -12.63
C PRO A 156 -17.25 4.64 -13.53
N LYS A 157 -18.09 3.98 -14.35
CA LYS A 157 -19.06 4.68 -15.20
C LYS A 157 -20.10 5.45 -14.37
N PHE A 158 -20.62 4.83 -13.31
CA PHE A 158 -21.57 5.48 -12.39
C PHE A 158 -20.94 6.69 -11.68
N ILE A 159 -19.71 6.54 -11.17
CA ILE A 159 -18.93 7.62 -10.54
C ILE A 159 -18.79 8.80 -11.51
N LYS A 160 -18.40 8.52 -12.76
CA LYS A 160 -18.22 9.53 -13.81
C LYS A 160 -19.53 10.24 -14.15
N GLN A 161 -20.61 9.49 -14.40
CA GLN A 161 -21.93 10.06 -14.76
C GLN A 161 -22.50 10.99 -13.69
N ASN A 162 -22.20 10.69 -12.42
CA ASN A 162 -22.69 11.45 -11.28
C ASN A 162 -21.69 12.48 -10.74
N ASN A 163 -20.53 12.68 -11.41
CA ASN A 163 -19.45 13.58 -10.98
C ASN A 163 -19.01 13.34 -9.53
N LEU A 164 -18.86 12.07 -9.16
CA LEU A 164 -18.44 11.68 -7.83
C LEU A 164 -16.92 11.57 -7.75
N VAL A 165 -16.38 11.73 -6.55
CA VAL A 165 -14.96 11.52 -6.26
C VAL A 165 -14.73 10.05 -5.92
N ASP A 166 -13.75 9.42 -6.56
CA ASP A 166 -13.37 8.04 -6.21
C ASP A 166 -12.30 8.03 -5.11
N TRP A 167 -12.74 7.86 -3.87
CA TRP A 167 -11.84 7.77 -2.71
C TRP A 167 -11.14 6.43 -2.54
N SER A 168 -11.50 5.41 -3.33
CA SER A 168 -10.86 4.09 -3.26
C SER A 168 -9.49 4.06 -3.95
N GLN A 169 -9.19 5.11 -4.72
CA GLN A 169 -7.94 5.23 -5.47
C GLN A 169 -6.73 5.16 -4.55
N SER A 170 -5.68 4.49 -5.04
CA SER A 170 -4.40 4.47 -4.34
C SER A 170 -3.84 5.90 -4.22
N PRO A 171 -3.38 6.33 -3.05
CA PRO A 171 -2.76 7.64 -2.87
C PRO A 171 -1.56 7.84 -3.81
N ILE A 172 -1.45 9.05 -4.39
CA ILE A 172 -0.38 9.39 -5.34
C ILE A 172 1.03 9.29 -4.75
N ASN A 173 1.14 9.36 -3.42
CA ASN A 173 2.39 9.32 -2.68
C ASN A 173 2.58 8.00 -1.93
N ILE A 174 1.79 6.96 -2.20
CA ILE A 174 1.83 5.70 -1.44
C ILE A 174 3.18 4.96 -1.56
N HIS A 175 3.92 5.17 -2.65
CA HIS A 175 5.24 4.56 -2.85
C HIS A 175 6.40 5.46 -2.40
N SER A 176 6.11 6.56 -1.68
CA SER A 176 7.16 7.44 -1.17
C SER A 176 7.98 6.77 -0.06
N LYS A 177 7.35 5.86 0.70
CA LYS A 177 7.96 5.02 1.73
C LYS A 177 7.26 3.67 1.77
N ILE A 178 8.02 2.58 1.97
CA ILE A 178 7.46 1.21 2.14
C ILE A 178 6.39 1.15 3.26
N GLU A 179 6.47 2.06 4.24
CA GLU A 179 5.51 2.14 5.35
C GLU A 179 4.14 2.68 4.92
N ASP A 180 4.09 3.55 3.90
CA ASP A 180 2.86 4.20 3.45
C ASP A 180 1.88 3.18 2.87
N ASP A 181 2.38 2.19 2.11
CA ASP A 181 1.60 1.05 1.62
C ASP A 181 0.93 0.29 2.78
N LYS A 182 1.70 -0.03 3.82
CA LYS A 182 1.20 -0.77 5.00
C LYS A 182 0.15 0.02 5.77
N VAL A 183 0.31 1.34 5.84
CA VAL A 183 -0.63 2.23 6.53
C VAL A 183 -1.92 2.39 5.74
N TYR A 184 -1.84 2.52 4.41
CA TYR A 184 -3.03 2.62 3.56
C TYR A 184 -3.93 1.39 3.68
N LEU A 185 -3.34 0.19 3.80
CA LEU A 185 -4.08 -1.06 4.01
C LEU A 185 -4.85 -1.13 5.34
N LEU A 186 -4.61 -0.23 6.30
CA LEU A 186 -5.35 -0.19 7.57
C LEU A 186 -6.67 0.57 7.48
N PHE A 187 -6.90 1.34 6.42
CA PHE A 187 -8.15 2.06 6.22
C PHE A 187 -9.29 1.08 5.96
N LYS A 188 -10.49 1.43 6.42
CA LYS A 188 -11.74 0.78 5.99
C LYS A 188 -12.51 1.72 5.07
N ALA A 189 -13.42 1.16 4.28
CA ALA A 189 -14.31 1.95 3.44
C ALA A 189 -15.04 3.03 4.26
N GLY A 190 -15.03 4.26 3.75
CA GLY A 190 -15.66 5.42 4.39
C GLY A 190 -14.76 6.19 5.37
N GLU A 191 -13.62 5.63 5.77
CA GLU A 191 -12.73 6.29 6.74
C GLU A 191 -11.73 7.21 6.07
N LYS A 192 -11.85 8.52 6.28
CA LYS A 192 -10.89 9.49 5.74
C LYS A 192 -9.70 9.74 6.66
N SER A 193 -9.75 9.22 7.89
CA SER A 193 -8.64 9.28 8.84
C SER A 193 -8.68 8.10 9.80
N ILE A 194 -7.49 7.61 10.18
CA ILE A 194 -7.31 6.57 11.18
C ILE A 194 -6.19 6.95 12.14
N LEU A 195 -6.25 6.38 13.33
CA LEU A 195 -5.12 6.33 14.24
C LEU A 195 -4.43 4.99 14.11
N TYR A 196 -3.11 5.00 14.06
CA TYR A 196 -2.33 3.79 13.95
C TYR A 196 -1.00 3.90 14.69
N GLY A 197 -0.37 2.76 14.94
CA GLY A 197 0.95 2.68 15.53
C GLY A 197 1.59 1.31 15.26
N LYS A 198 2.81 1.12 15.76
CA LYS A 198 3.56 -0.12 15.58
C LYS A 198 3.54 -0.92 16.88
N TYR A 199 2.93 -2.10 16.87
CA TYR A 199 2.90 -3.05 17.98
C TYR A 199 3.47 -4.39 17.53
N LYS A 200 4.44 -4.94 18.28
CA LYS A 200 5.13 -6.20 17.96
C LYS A 200 5.61 -6.26 16.49
N GLY A 201 6.20 -5.16 16.01
CA GLY A 201 6.72 -5.06 14.64
C GLY A 201 5.68 -4.80 13.54
N LYS A 202 4.38 -4.89 13.83
CA LYS A 202 3.28 -4.75 12.86
C LYS A 202 2.57 -3.40 13.00
N TYR A 203 2.19 -2.81 11.87
CA TYR A 203 1.33 -1.63 11.83
C TYR A 203 -0.11 -2.04 12.13
N GLN A 204 -0.72 -1.39 13.12
CA GLN A 204 -2.06 -1.72 13.58
C GLN A 204 -2.85 -0.47 13.89
N ARG A 205 -4.17 -0.58 13.75
CA ARG A 205 -5.10 0.46 14.14
C ARG A 205 -5.08 0.65 15.64
N VAL A 206 -5.24 1.89 16.05
CA VAL A 206 -5.20 2.31 17.45
C VAL A 206 -6.57 2.79 17.86
N THR A 207 -6.99 2.37 19.05
CA THR A 207 -8.21 2.83 19.69
C THR A 207 -7.84 3.78 20.82
N LYS A 208 -8.58 4.88 20.96
CA LYS A 208 -8.47 5.77 22.12
C LYS A 208 -9.52 5.35 23.14
N ILE A 209 -9.09 5.03 24.37
CA ILE A 209 -9.99 4.68 25.47
C ILE A 209 -9.54 5.48 26.69
N GLY A 210 -10.41 6.37 27.16
CA GLY A 210 -10.03 7.44 28.08
C GLY A 210 -8.90 8.29 27.48
N ASP A 211 -7.85 8.52 28.25
CA ASP A 211 -6.68 9.32 27.84
C ASP A 211 -5.55 8.49 27.22
N LYS A 212 -5.76 7.18 27.01
CA LYS A 212 -4.73 6.28 26.49
C LYS A 212 -5.04 5.85 25.07
N TYR A 213 -3.99 5.79 24.27
CA TYR A 213 -4.00 5.20 22.93
C TYR A 213 -3.38 3.81 23.01
N GLY A 214 -4.07 2.81 22.45
CA GLY A 214 -3.56 1.46 22.43
C GLY A 214 -4.19 0.56 21.39
N VAL A 215 -3.65 -0.66 21.31
CA VAL A 215 -4.16 -1.73 20.45
C VAL A 215 -4.98 -2.70 21.29
N LEU A 216 -6.06 -3.21 20.72
CA LEU A 216 -6.87 -4.28 21.30
C LEU A 216 -6.09 -5.59 21.17
N ASP A 217 -5.75 -6.21 22.31
CA ASP A 217 -4.95 -7.44 22.40
C ASP A 217 -5.76 -8.50 23.15
N GLY A 218 -6.94 -8.83 22.60
CA GLY A 218 -7.89 -9.80 23.16
C GLY A 218 -8.89 -9.22 24.18
N GLU A 219 -9.64 -10.12 24.80
CA GLU A 219 -10.55 -9.82 25.91
C GLU A 219 -9.95 -10.37 27.22
N GLU A 220 -9.97 -9.57 28.28
CA GLU A 220 -9.71 -10.05 29.64
C GLU A 220 -11.06 -10.32 30.31
N THR A 221 -11.28 -11.58 30.69
CA THR A 221 -12.44 -12.01 31.48
C THR A 221 -12.18 -11.76 32.95
N TYR A 222 -13.00 -10.94 33.61
CA TYR A 222 -12.98 -10.82 35.05
C TYR A 222 -14.00 -11.80 35.66
N GLU A 223 -13.53 -13.00 36.02
CA GLU A 223 -14.37 -14.10 36.53
C GLU A 223 -15.27 -13.68 37.70
N LYS A 224 -14.84 -12.70 38.51
CA LYS A 224 -15.59 -12.21 39.67
C LYS A 224 -16.91 -11.50 39.34
N TYR A 225 -17.08 -10.98 38.12
CA TYR A 225 -18.26 -10.19 37.74
C TYR A 225 -18.87 -10.55 36.38
N GLY A 226 -18.31 -11.55 35.66
CA GLY A 226 -18.87 -12.02 34.39
C GLY A 226 -18.81 -10.99 33.24
N TYR A 227 -18.00 -9.93 33.38
CA TYR A 227 -17.79 -8.95 32.32
C TYR A 227 -16.44 -9.17 31.64
N ASN A 228 -16.46 -9.17 30.30
CA ASN A 228 -15.27 -9.12 29.47
C ASN A 228 -14.92 -7.66 29.22
N THR A 229 -13.68 -7.27 29.52
CA THR A 229 -13.17 -5.95 29.12
C THR A 229 -12.09 -6.11 28.06
N PRO A 230 -12.10 -5.28 27.01
CA PRO A 230 -11.06 -5.32 26.00
C PRO A 230 -9.70 -5.01 26.63
N ARG A 231 -8.70 -5.87 26.39
CA ARG A 231 -7.34 -5.65 26.86
C ARG A 231 -6.65 -4.64 25.96
N ILE A 232 -6.27 -3.49 26.51
CA ILE A 232 -5.63 -2.42 25.74
C ILE A 232 -4.15 -2.38 26.08
N ARG A 233 -3.32 -2.50 25.05
CA ARG A 233 -1.87 -2.31 25.19
C ARG A 233 -1.49 -0.90 24.76
N PRO A 234 -0.99 -0.05 25.68
CA PRO A 234 -0.66 1.32 25.35
C PRO A 234 0.49 1.39 24.36
N LEU A 235 0.44 2.37 23.47
CA LEU A 235 1.50 2.64 22.50
C LEU A 235 2.19 3.96 22.79
N SER A 236 3.52 3.95 22.74
CA SER A 236 4.35 5.15 22.93
C SER A 236 4.45 6.03 21.70
N LYS A 237 4.18 5.48 20.51
CA LYS A 237 4.17 6.22 19.24
C LYS A 237 2.87 5.97 18.50
N VAL A 238 2.06 7.02 18.40
CA VAL A 238 0.78 7.02 17.71
C VAL A 238 0.82 8.07 16.61
N TYR A 239 0.27 7.70 15.47
CA TYR A 239 0.22 8.54 14.28
C TYR A 239 -1.22 8.63 13.80
N GLN A 240 -1.56 9.77 13.23
CA GLN A 240 -2.78 9.97 12.47
C GLN A 240 -2.44 9.88 10.99
N ALA A 241 -3.05 8.93 10.30
CA ALA A 241 -3.07 8.90 8.85
C ALA A 241 -4.38 9.52 8.36
N SER A 242 -4.33 10.31 7.30
CA SER A 242 -5.52 10.92 6.69
C SER A 242 -5.41 10.83 5.17
N LEU A 243 -6.54 10.53 4.53
CA LEU A 243 -6.72 10.62 3.08
C LEU A 243 -7.22 12.03 2.78
N GLU A 244 -6.47 12.77 1.99
CA GLU A 244 -6.81 14.13 1.57
C GLU A 244 -6.98 14.17 0.05
N LEU A 245 -7.92 14.98 -0.42
CA LEU A 245 -8.04 15.26 -1.85
C LEU A 245 -6.95 16.23 -2.28
N ALA A 246 -6.40 15.96 -3.45
CA ALA A 246 -5.42 16.81 -4.11
C ALA A 246 -5.83 17.06 -5.56
N PHE A 247 -5.54 18.27 -6.06
CA PHE A 247 -5.65 18.63 -7.46
C PHE A 247 -4.33 19.28 -7.87
N ASN A 248 -3.62 18.70 -8.84
CA ASN A 248 -2.29 19.17 -9.25
C ASN A 248 -1.35 19.40 -8.05
N GLN A 249 -1.31 18.45 -7.11
CA GLN A 249 -0.53 18.51 -5.85
C GLN A 249 -1.01 19.55 -4.81
N HIS A 250 -1.97 20.41 -5.14
CA HIS A 250 -2.59 21.33 -4.20
C HIS A 250 -3.69 20.64 -3.40
N LYS A 251 -3.79 20.99 -2.12
CA LYS A 251 -4.83 20.46 -1.24
C LYS A 251 -6.20 20.98 -1.68
N VAL A 252 -7.16 20.06 -1.79
CA VAL A 252 -8.57 20.38 -2.03
C VAL A 252 -9.32 20.39 -0.70
N VAL A 253 -10.13 21.42 -0.49
CA VAL A 253 -10.98 21.61 0.68
C VAL A 253 -12.43 21.39 0.28
N HIS A 254 -13.12 20.50 0.99
CA HIS A 254 -14.55 20.28 0.81
C HIS A 254 -15.36 21.24 1.70
N LYS A 255 -16.30 21.99 1.11
CA LYS A 255 -17.26 22.85 1.80
C LYS A 255 -18.69 22.41 1.44
N LYS A 256 -19.69 22.98 2.11
CA LYS A 256 -21.11 22.61 1.93
C LYS A 256 -21.59 22.70 0.48
N ASP A 257 -21.06 23.64 -0.29
CA ASP A 257 -21.50 23.95 -1.64
C ASP A 257 -20.54 23.47 -2.74
N GLY A 258 -19.47 22.74 -2.39
CA GLY A 258 -18.56 22.13 -3.35
C GLY A 258 -17.12 22.01 -2.87
N TYR A 259 -16.22 21.79 -3.82
CA TYR A 259 -14.79 21.63 -3.59
C TYR A 259 -14.04 22.90 -3.96
N TYR A 260 -12.96 23.18 -3.23
CA TYR A 260 -12.15 24.38 -3.38
C TYR A 260 -10.67 24.03 -3.42
N ILE A 261 -9.93 24.69 -4.29
CA ILE A 261 -8.47 24.66 -4.29
C ILE A 261 -7.99 25.99 -3.71
N VAL A 262 -7.04 25.93 -2.78
CA VAL A 262 -6.38 27.14 -2.30
C VAL A 262 -5.12 27.35 -3.12
N ASP A 263 -5.09 28.45 -3.87
CA ASP A 263 -3.89 28.88 -4.58
C ASP A 263 -2.80 29.20 -3.55
N SER A 264 -1.64 28.55 -3.68
CA SER A 264 -0.50 28.75 -2.78
C SER A 264 0.07 30.17 -2.83
N PHE A 265 -0.05 30.86 -3.97
CA PHE A 265 0.49 32.20 -4.17
C PHE A 265 -0.46 33.28 -3.67
N THR A 266 -1.74 33.20 -4.03
CA THR A 266 -2.73 34.24 -3.68
C THR A 266 -3.49 33.96 -2.39
N GLN A 267 -3.39 32.74 -1.84
CA GLN A 267 -4.18 32.25 -0.70
C GLN A 267 -5.70 32.33 -0.92
N LYS A 268 -6.13 32.54 -2.17
CA LYS A 268 -7.55 32.59 -2.55
C LYS A 268 -8.05 31.16 -2.75
N ALA A 269 -9.29 30.93 -2.31
CA ALA A 269 -9.98 29.66 -2.52
C ALA A 269 -10.81 29.75 -3.81
N GLU A 270 -10.45 28.96 -4.81
CA GLU A 270 -11.17 28.86 -6.08
C GLU A 270 -12.07 27.63 -6.06
N LYS A 271 -13.34 27.82 -6.45
CA LYS A 271 -14.31 26.73 -6.49
C LYS A 271 -14.04 25.85 -7.71
N VAL A 272 -13.97 24.55 -7.49
CA VAL A 272 -13.86 23.57 -8.58
C VAL A 272 -15.21 23.48 -9.27
N VAL A 273 -15.21 23.64 -10.59
CA VAL A 273 -16.40 23.53 -11.43
C VAL A 273 -16.89 22.08 -11.48
N LYS A 274 -18.21 21.89 -11.62
CA LYS A 274 -18.83 20.56 -11.71
C LYS A 274 -18.19 19.73 -12.83
N GLY A 275 -17.77 18.52 -12.51
CA GLY A 275 -17.03 17.61 -13.38
C GLY A 275 -15.51 17.66 -13.16
N GLY A 276 -14.98 18.74 -12.60
CA GLY A 276 -13.57 18.87 -12.22
C GLY A 276 -13.16 17.93 -11.08
N GLU A 277 -14.14 17.45 -10.30
CA GLU A 277 -13.92 16.49 -9.20
C GLU A 277 -13.32 15.16 -9.68
N GLN A 278 -13.52 14.81 -10.95
CA GLN A 278 -12.95 13.61 -11.57
C GLN A 278 -11.42 13.68 -11.71
N ALA A 279 -10.85 14.89 -11.67
CA ALA A 279 -9.42 15.11 -11.76
C ALA A 279 -8.73 15.13 -10.37
N PHE A 280 -9.49 14.94 -9.28
CA PHE A 280 -8.88 14.82 -7.96
C PHE A 280 -8.12 13.51 -7.82
N SER A 281 -6.97 13.60 -7.17
CA SER A 281 -6.23 12.44 -6.70
C SER A 281 -6.28 12.35 -5.18
N ILE A 282 -6.08 11.14 -4.64
CA ILE A 282 -5.95 10.92 -3.21
C ILE A 282 -4.50 11.10 -2.79
N ARG A 283 -4.27 11.73 -1.63
CA ARG A 283 -2.96 11.85 -0.99
C ARG A 283 -3.02 11.32 0.43
N LEU A 284 -2.04 10.53 0.83
CA LEU A 284 -1.88 10.05 2.20
C LEU A 284 -1.05 11.06 2.99
N VAL A 285 -1.60 11.55 4.11
CA VAL A 285 -0.94 12.48 5.02
C VAL A 285 -0.78 11.83 6.39
N ILE A 286 0.45 11.71 6.86
CA ILE A 286 0.79 11.10 8.15
C ILE A 286 1.32 12.16 9.10
N LYS A 287 0.73 12.24 10.30
CA LYS A 287 1.13 13.17 11.37
C LYS A 287 1.36 12.40 12.65
N LYS A 288 2.44 12.69 13.37
CA LYS A 288 2.68 12.14 14.70
C LYS A 288 1.75 12.83 15.71
N ILE A 289 1.03 12.05 16.52
CA ILE A 289 0.25 12.57 17.65
C ILE A 289 1.20 12.74 18.83
N LYS A 290 1.18 13.91 19.45
CA LYS A 290 1.81 14.09 20.78
C LYS A 290 0.86 13.45 21.79
N GLY A 291 1.33 12.35 22.39
CA GLY A 291 0.66 11.71 23.53
C GLY A 291 0.90 12.50 24.80
#